data_AF-A0A7W5MS12-F1
#
_entry.id   AF-A0A7W5MS12-F1
#
_cell.length_a   1.000
_cell.length_b   1.000
_cell.length_c   1.000
_cell.angle_alpha   90.00
_cell.angle_beta   90.00
_cell.angle_gamma   90.00
#
_symmetry.space_group_name_H-M   'P 1'
#
loop_
_entity.id
_entity.type
_entity.pdbx_description
1 polymer ?
#
loop_
_entity_poly.entity_id
_entity_poly.type
_entity_poly.pdbx_seq_one_letter_code
_entity_poly.pdbx_strand_id
1 'polypeptide(L)'
;MFVPRHALPLALLMAMGGALAGCHHDGTRDAAANDTTIGGDYRLEGKRTFRGMIGGNATVAAGADVTIAGMIGGDLIVEQGARVTVKGLVGGRIINNGGQVDVRGAVGGA
;
A
#
# COMPACT_ATOMS: atom_id res chain seq x y z
N MET A 1 -3.95 14.03 -77.05
CA MET A 1 -2.58 14.55 -76.94
C MET A 1 -2.68 15.98 -76.40
N PHE A 2 -2.35 16.20 -75.13
CA PHE A 2 -1.82 17.45 -74.53
C PHE A 2 -1.83 17.30 -73.00
N VAL A 3 -0.64 17.07 -72.44
CA VAL A 3 -0.34 17.28 -71.01
C VAL A 3 0.64 18.45 -70.99
N PRO A 4 0.40 19.48 -70.16
CA PRO A 4 1.45 19.87 -69.21
C PRO A 4 0.85 20.17 -67.82
N ARG A 5 1.39 19.56 -66.75
CA ARG A 5 2.49 20.10 -65.93
C ARG A 5 2.17 21.50 -65.41
N HIS A 6 1.75 21.62 -64.15
CA HIS A 6 2.34 22.50 -63.12
C HIS A 6 1.42 22.58 -61.88
N ALA A 7 2.06 22.32 -60.73
CA ALA A 7 1.79 22.88 -59.40
C ALA A 7 0.42 22.64 -58.74
N LEU A 8 0.39 21.71 -57.78
CA LEU A 8 0.33 22.08 -56.36
C LEU A 8 0.59 20.83 -55.50
N PRO A 9 1.54 20.88 -54.54
CA PRO A 9 1.83 19.77 -53.66
C PRO A 9 0.71 19.66 -52.64
N LEU A 10 -0.02 18.54 -52.64
CA LEU A 10 -0.94 18.19 -51.54
C LEU A 10 -0.13 17.62 -50.35
N ALA A 11 0.87 18.39 -49.92
CA ALA A 11 1.56 18.22 -48.65
C ALA A 11 0.89 19.18 -47.66
N LEU A 12 -0.29 18.81 -47.16
CA LEU A 12 -0.89 19.53 -46.04
C LEU A 12 -1.77 18.59 -45.21
N LEU A 13 -1.18 18.19 -44.09
CA LEU A 13 -1.81 18.27 -42.78
C LEU A 13 -2.81 17.17 -42.40
N MET A 14 -2.25 16.05 -41.95
CA MET A 14 -2.72 15.29 -40.79
C MET A 14 -1.44 14.74 -40.15
N ALA A 15 -0.69 15.40 -39.25
CA ALA A 15 -1.11 16.16 -38.07
C ALA A 15 -2.12 15.40 -37.22
N MET A 16 -1.75 14.21 -36.75
CA MET A 16 -2.15 13.55 -35.49
C MET A 16 -1.14 12.38 -35.34
N GLY A 17 -0.04 12.48 -34.61
CA GLY A 17 0.04 12.97 -33.25
C GLY A 17 -0.40 11.85 -32.29
N GLY A 18 0.56 11.10 -31.76
CA GLY A 18 0.42 10.53 -30.41
C GLY A 18 0.49 9.00 -30.27
N ALA A 19 1.54 8.59 -29.54
CA ALA A 19 1.61 7.41 -28.65
C ALA A 19 1.39 6.03 -29.31
N LEU A 20 2.44 5.24 -29.58
CA LEU A 20 3.19 4.50 -28.54
C LEU A 20 2.47 4.42 -27.18
N ALA A 21 1.34 3.73 -27.14
CA ALA A 21 0.90 3.07 -25.93
C ALA A 21 1.27 1.60 -26.08
N GLY A 22 2.49 1.27 -25.62
CA GLY A 22 2.79 -0.10 -25.25
C GLY A 22 1.66 -0.59 -24.34
N CYS A 23 1.20 -1.80 -24.58
CA CYS A 23 0.35 -2.53 -23.66
C CYS A 23 1.12 -2.71 -22.35
N HIS A 24 1.07 -1.66 -21.52
CA HIS A 24 1.32 -1.71 -20.10
C HIS A 24 0.44 -2.81 -19.56
N HIS A 25 1.07 -3.74 -18.85
CA HIS A 25 0.39 -4.84 -18.21
C HIS A 25 -0.76 -4.29 -17.37
N ASP A 26 -1.98 -4.58 -17.83
CA ASP A 26 -3.22 -4.44 -17.11
C ASP A 26 -3.11 -5.30 -15.85
N GLY A 27 -2.96 -4.61 -14.72
CA GLY A 27 -3.08 -5.16 -13.40
C GLY A 27 -4.15 -4.41 -12.63
N THR A 28 -5.33 -4.21 -13.22
CA THR A 28 -6.53 -3.94 -12.42
C THR A 28 -6.75 -5.10 -11.44
N ARG A 29 -6.24 -4.95 -10.21
CA ARG A 29 -6.78 -5.63 -9.02
C ARG A 29 -6.71 -4.69 -7.83
N ASP A 30 -7.79 -3.95 -7.65
CA ASP A 30 -8.27 -3.50 -6.35
C ASP A 30 -8.45 -4.71 -5.41
N ALA A 31 -7.37 -5.26 -4.86
CA ALA A 31 -7.41 -6.29 -3.84
C ALA A 31 -6.03 -6.40 -3.18
N ALA A 32 -5.88 -5.76 -2.02
CA ALA A 32 -4.77 -5.95 -1.09
C ALA A 32 -3.37 -5.63 -1.67
N ALA A 33 -2.88 -4.44 -1.37
CA ALA A 33 -1.45 -4.18 -1.33
C ALA A 33 -0.80 -5.16 -0.31
N ASN A 34 -0.44 -6.35 -0.78
CA ASN A 34 0.14 -7.45 0.01
C ASN A 34 1.68 -7.45 -0.05
N ASP A 35 2.30 -6.31 -0.40
CA ASP A 35 3.74 -6.06 -0.33
C ASP A 35 4.03 -4.59 0.04
N THR A 36 3.19 -3.99 0.89
CA THR A 36 3.45 -2.63 1.37
C THR A 36 4.47 -2.69 2.50
N THR A 37 5.71 -2.34 2.16
CA THR A 37 6.72 -1.97 3.16
C THR A 37 6.47 -0.52 3.56
N ILE A 38 6.04 -0.31 4.80
CA ILE A 38 5.83 1.02 5.37
C ILE A 38 7.11 1.40 6.11
N GLY A 39 7.93 2.25 5.50
CA GLY A 39 9.21 2.70 6.08
C GLY A 39 9.10 3.67 7.26
N GLY A 40 7.90 3.85 7.83
CA GLY A 40 7.65 4.81 8.90
C GLY A 40 6.50 4.36 9.80
N ASP A 41 5.98 5.30 10.59
CA ASP A 41 4.90 5.02 11.53
C ASP A 41 3.57 4.81 10.79
N TYR A 42 2.78 3.85 11.28
CA TYR A 42 1.49 3.51 10.70
C TYR A 42 0.38 3.50 11.76
N ARG A 43 -0.69 4.25 11.49
CA ARG A 43 -1.90 4.26 12.35
C ARG A 43 -2.98 3.37 11.75
N LEU A 44 -3.41 2.37 12.51
CA LEU A 44 -4.47 1.44 12.16
C LEU A 44 -5.77 1.83 12.87
N GLU A 45 -6.80 2.11 12.08
CA GLU A 45 -8.10 2.57 12.55
C GLU A 45 -9.23 1.70 12.00
N GLY A 46 -10.31 1.55 12.78
CA GLY A 46 -11.42 0.68 12.41
C GLY A 46 -11.05 -0.80 12.40
N LYS A 47 -11.75 -1.60 11.57
CA LYS A 47 -11.52 -3.05 11.50
C LYS A 47 -10.75 -3.45 10.24
N ARG A 48 -9.51 -3.91 10.38
CA ARG A 48 -8.64 -4.22 9.23
C ARG A 48 -7.54 -5.23 9.55
N THR A 49 -7.10 -5.95 8.52
CA THR A 49 -5.99 -6.91 8.63
C THR A 49 -4.78 -6.36 7.90
N PHE A 50 -3.66 -6.25 8.60
CA PHE A 50 -2.38 -5.83 8.05
C PHE A 50 -1.46 -7.04 7.87
N ARG A 51 -0.93 -7.23 6.66
CA ARG A 51 -0.09 -8.39 6.28
C ARG A 51 1.29 -8.00 5.72
N GLY A 52 1.65 -6.72 5.77
CA GLY A 52 2.91 -6.22 5.23
C GLY A 52 4.03 -6.10 6.26
N MET A 53 5.04 -5.28 5.95
CA MET A 53 6.11 -4.93 6.88
C MET A 53 5.96 -3.47 7.29
N ILE A 54 5.95 -3.19 8.59
CA ILE A 54 6.05 -1.84 9.16
C ILE A 54 7.47 -1.72 9.68
N GLY A 55 8.29 -0.87 9.08
CA GLY A 55 9.65 -0.57 9.56
C GLY A 55 9.66 0.36 10.78
N GLY A 56 8.59 1.14 11.00
CA GLY A 56 8.43 2.04 12.14
C GLY A 56 7.47 1.52 13.22
N ASN A 57 6.78 2.45 13.88
CA ASN A 57 5.83 2.15 14.96
C ASN A 57 4.42 1.92 14.42
N ALA A 58 3.69 0.99 15.02
CA ALA A 58 2.30 0.72 14.71
C ALA A 58 1.41 1.27 15.84
N THR A 59 0.50 2.17 15.53
CA THR A 59 -0.48 2.69 16.50
C THR A 59 -1.87 2.21 16.16
N VAL A 60 -2.55 1.55 17.10
CA VAL A 60 -3.93 1.10 16.92
C VAL A 60 -4.86 2.03 17.68
N ALA A 61 -5.75 2.69 16.95
CA ALA A 61 -6.71 3.64 17.50
C ALA A 61 -7.74 2.98 18.43
N ALA A 62 -8.27 3.76 19.37
CA ALA A 62 -9.30 3.30 20.30
C ALA A 62 -10.51 2.68 19.56
N GLY A 63 -10.96 1.52 20.03
CA GLY A 63 -12.08 0.79 19.40
C GLY A 63 -11.78 0.13 18.05
N ALA A 64 -10.55 0.21 17.55
CA ALA A 64 -10.16 -0.46 16.31
C ALA A 64 -9.97 -1.98 16.53
N ASP A 65 -10.29 -2.80 15.53
CA ASP A 65 -10.11 -4.26 15.55
C ASP A 65 -9.11 -4.67 14.46
N VAL A 66 -7.86 -4.85 14.87
CA VAL A 66 -6.72 -4.95 13.96
C VAL A 66 -6.05 -6.31 14.09
N THR A 67 -5.90 -7.01 12.97
CA THR A 67 -5.09 -8.23 12.92
C THR A 67 -3.78 -7.96 12.21
N ILE A 68 -2.66 -8.15 12.90
CA ILE A 68 -1.31 -7.98 12.35
C ILE A 68 -0.73 -9.36 12.06
N ALA A 69 -0.68 -9.74 10.78
CA ALA A 69 -0.06 -10.99 10.32
C ALA A 69 1.27 -10.75 9.59
N GLY A 70 1.85 -9.56 9.77
CA GLY A 70 3.12 -9.16 9.16
C GLY A 70 4.21 -8.88 10.20
N MET A 71 5.29 -8.19 9.78
CA MET A 71 6.40 -7.81 10.66
C MET A 71 6.28 -6.34 11.06
N ILE A 72 6.47 -6.04 12.33
CA ILE A 72 6.65 -4.68 12.85
C ILE A 72 8.09 -4.56 13.35
N GLY A 73 8.86 -3.62 12.81
CA GLY A 73 10.23 -3.34 13.23
C GLY A 73 10.30 -2.51 14.52
N GLY A 74 9.35 -1.59 14.71
CA GLY A 74 9.27 -0.72 15.89
C GLY A 74 8.27 -1.17 16.94
N ASP A 75 7.71 -0.19 17.66
CA ASP A 75 6.80 -0.41 18.78
C ASP A 75 5.34 -0.52 18.33
N LEU A 76 4.55 -1.33 19.03
CA LEU A 76 3.10 -1.49 18.82
C LEU A 76 2.35 -0.80 19.97
N ILE A 77 1.72 0.34 19.69
CA ILE A 77 0.93 1.11 20.63
C ILE A 77 -0.55 0.78 20.43
N VAL A 78 -1.24 0.41 21.51
CA VAL A 78 -2.64 0.00 21.49
C VAL A 78 -3.45 0.90 22.41
N GLU A 79 -4.36 1.68 21.83
CA GLU A 79 -5.22 2.60 22.59
C GLU A 79 -6.36 1.87 23.32
N GLN A 80 -7.02 2.57 24.24
CA GLN A 80 -8.08 2.02 25.07
C GLN A 80 -9.25 1.48 24.22
N GLY A 81 -9.72 0.27 24.56
CA GLY A 81 -10.82 -0.38 23.84
C GLY A 81 -10.46 -0.90 22.45
N ALA A 82 -9.21 -0.74 21.99
CA ALA A 82 -8.74 -1.38 20.77
C ALA A 82 -8.56 -2.89 20.97
N ARG A 83 -8.81 -3.69 19.92
CA ARG A 83 -8.57 -5.13 19.87
C ARG A 83 -7.49 -5.40 18.84
N VAL A 84 -6.37 -5.97 19.27
CA VAL A 84 -5.24 -6.27 18.39
C VAL A 84 -4.88 -7.74 18.47
N THR A 85 -4.81 -8.40 17.33
CA THR A 85 -4.32 -9.78 17.21
C THR A 85 -3.00 -9.79 16.46
N VAL A 86 -1.90 -10.02 17.16
CA VAL A 86 -0.56 -10.10 16.59
C VAL A 86 -0.25 -11.55 16.26
N LYS A 87 -0.34 -11.91 14.98
CA LYS A 87 0.04 -13.24 14.45
C LYS A 87 1.45 -13.25 13.86
N GLY A 88 2.04 -12.09 13.65
CA GLY A 88 3.38 -11.94 13.08
C GLY A 88 4.45 -11.63 14.12
N LEU A 89 5.51 -10.93 13.70
CA LEU A 89 6.69 -10.66 14.52
C LEU A 89 6.75 -9.17 14.87
N VAL A 90 6.96 -8.85 16.14
CA VAL A 90 7.17 -7.46 16.62
C VAL A 90 8.58 -7.35 17.14
N GLY A 91 9.41 -6.53 16.48
CA GLY A 91 10.81 -6.29 16.84
C GLY A 91 10.96 -5.35 18.05
N GLY A 92 10.06 -4.39 18.22
CA GLY A 92 10.05 -3.48 19.36
C GLY A 92 9.18 -3.96 20.53
N ARG A 93 8.60 -3.00 21.24
CA ARG A 93 7.79 -3.21 22.45
C ARG A 93 6.30 -3.09 22.15
N ILE A 94 5.48 -3.83 22.89
CA ILE A 94 4.02 -3.67 22.86
C ILE A 94 3.59 -2.77 24.02
N ILE A 95 3.04 -1.60 23.72
CA ILE A 95 2.51 -0.63 24.68
C ILE A 95 0.99 -0.72 24.64
N ASN A 96 0.39 -1.29 25.67
CA ASN A 96 -1.06 -1.40 25.78
C ASN A 96 -1.60 -0.36 26.79
N ASN A 97 -2.34 0.63 26.30
CA ASN A 97 -2.95 1.70 27.11
C ASN A 97 -4.40 1.40 27.54
N GLY A 98 -4.77 0.12 27.68
CA GLY A 98 -6.12 -0.32 28.09
C GLY A 98 -6.95 -0.93 26.96
N GLY A 99 -6.31 -1.42 25.90
CA GLY A 99 -6.91 -2.27 24.88
C GLY A 99 -6.73 -3.76 25.18
N GLN A 100 -7.19 -4.61 24.27
CA GLN A 100 -7.01 -6.04 24.29
C GLN A 100 -5.98 -6.44 23.25
N VAL A 101 -4.88 -7.04 23.67
CA VAL A 101 -3.81 -7.53 22.79
C VAL A 101 -3.68 -9.04 22.92
N ASP A 102 -3.85 -9.74 21.80
CA ASP A 102 -3.68 -11.19 21.68
C ASP A 102 -2.44 -11.46 20.82
N VAL A 103 -1.34 -11.87 21.44
CA VAL A 103 -0.10 -12.20 20.74
C VAL A 103 -0.04 -13.70 20.50
N ARG A 104 -0.12 -14.09 19.23
CA ARG A 104 0.04 -15.46 18.73
C ARG A 104 1.34 -15.67 17.97
N GLY A 105 2.10 -14.60 17.74
CA GLY A 105 3.41 -14.64 17.10
C GLY A 105 4.55 -14.43 18.11
N ALA A 106 5.66 -13.90 17.63
CA ALA A 106 6.86 -13.66 18.44
C ALA A 106 7.06 -12.15 18.68
N VAL A 107 7.46 -11.81 19.91
CA VAL A 107 7.83 -10.45 20.31
C VAL A 107 9.31 -10.48 20.70
N GLY A 108 10.13 -9.72 19.98
CA GLY A 108 11.58 -9.67 20.15
C GLY A 108 12.07 -8.54 21.05
N GLY A 109 11.16 -7.72 21.59
CA GLY A 109 11.51 -6.54 22.37
C GLY A 109 12.53 -6.83 23.47
N ALA A 110 13.70 -6.21 23.34
CA ALA A 110 14.79 -6.21 24.31
C ALA A 110 14.61 -5.10 25.36
#